data_AF-A0A5R8P3P9-F1
#
_entry.id   AF-A0A5R8P3P9-F1
#
_cell.length_a   1.000
_cell.length_b   1.000
_cell.length_c   1.000
_cell.angle_alpha   90.00
_cell.angle_beta   90.00
_cell.angle_gamma   90.00
#
_symmetry.space_group_name_H-M   'P 1'
#
loop_
_entity.id
_entity.type
_entity.pdbx_description
1 polymer ?
#
loop_
_entity_poly.entity_id
_entity_poly.type
_entity_poly.pdbx_seq_one_letter_code
_entity_poly.pdbx_strand_id
1 'polypeptide(L)'
;MGLSAVTVLGVDRPGVIAAVTGSLADCGANIQDSTMTLLGGHVAMMLLVSGEVDAAELTKRLCAPDLVVTASAIEARRHFCDDGGGLGYVLTVHGPDRPGIISAISAVLAADGGNITGMSTRLTGRLYVLIADVELPKEVDVAALMRRLAAVGAGLDSEITFRPVEPDLL
;
A
#
# COMPACT_ATOMS: atom_id res chain seq x y z
N MET A 1 -19.58 12.00 -13.98
CA MET A 1 -19.10 10.68 -13.51
C MET A 1 -18.48 10.86 -12.15
N GLY A 2 -18.96 10.11 -11.15
CA GLY A 2 -18.39 10.10 -9.81
C GLY A 2 -17.17 9.17 -9.74
N LEU A 3 -16.31 9.39 -8.76
CA LEU A 3 -15.19 8.51 -8.42
C LEU A 3 -15.52 7.80 -7.10
N SER A 4 -15.26 6.50 -7.03
CA SER A 4 -15.42 5.71 -5.82
C SER A 4 -14.16 4.90 -5.55
N ALA A 5 -13.78 4.80 -4.28
CA ALA A 5 -12.81 3.81 -3.82
C ALA A 5 -13.56 2.54 -3.42
N VAL A 6 -13.16 1.41 -3.99
CA VAL A 6 -13.71 0.08 -3.68
C VAL A 6 -12.61 -0.74 -3.03
N THR A 7 -12.88 -1.34 -1.88
CA THR A 7 -12.00 -2.33 -1.26
C THR A 7 -12.66 -3.69 -1.29
N VAL A 8 -11.88 -4.73 -1.58
CA VAL A 8 -12.30 -6.12 -1.59
C VAL A 8 -11.34 -6.90 -0.70
N LEU A 9 -11.87 -7.62 0.28
CA LEU A 9 -11.12 -8.53 1.14
C LEU A 9 -11.84 -9.88 1.17
N GLY A 10 -11.15 -10.98 0.93
CA GLY A 10 -11.80 -12.29 1.00
C GLY A 10 -10.86 -13.46 0.78
N VAL A 11 -11.42 -14.67 0.74
CA VAL A 11 -10.65 -15.89 0.46
C VAL A 11 -10.27 -15.92 -1.02
N ASP A 12 -8.99 -16.13 -1.30
CA ASP A 12 -8.50 -16.23 -2.68
C ASP A 12 -8.97 -17.54 -3.32
N ARG A 13 -9.44 -17.45 -4.57
CA ARG A 13 -9.78 -18.60 -5.41
C ARG A 13 -9.74 -18.20 -6.88
N PRO A 14 -9.53 -19.17 -7.80
CA PRO A 14 -9.64 -18.91 -9.23
C PRO A 14 -10.96 -18.20 -9.57
N GLY A 15 -10.84 -17.09 -10.28
CA GLY A 15 -11.98 -16.31 -10.76
C GLY A 15 -12.51 -15.23 -9.82
N VAL A 16 -11.97 -15.01 -8.61
CA VAL A 16 -12.41 -13.89 -7.75
C VAL A 16 -12.24 -12.55 -8.45
N ILE A 17 -11.07 -12.31 -9.03
CA ILE A 17 -10.79 -11.06 -9.74
C ILE A 17 -11.74 -10.90 -10.93
N ALA A 18 -11.91 -11.95 -11.73
CA ALA A 18 -12.83 -11.94 -12.86
C ALA A 18 -14.29 -11.63 -12.43
N ALA A 19 -14.75 -12.18 -11.30
CA ALA A 19 -16.08 -11.92 -10.78
C ALA A 19 -16.26 -10.47 -10.31
N VAL A 20 -15.27 -9.94 -9.58
CA VAL A 20 -15.28 -8.54 -9.10
C VAL A 20 -15.23 -7.56 -10.27
N THR A 21 -14.26 -7.71 -11.17
CA THR A 21 -14.10 -6.80 -12.32
C THR A 21 -15.23 -6.94 -13.32
N GLY A 22 -15.78 -8.15 -13.49
CA GLY A 22 -16.97 -8.38 -14.30
C GLY A 22 -18.20 -7.66 -13.75
N SER A 23 -18.43 -7.75 -12.43
CA SER A 23 -19.53 -7.04 -11.76
C SER A 23 -19.40 -5.52 -11.86
N LEU A 24 -18.17 -4.99 -11.78
CA LEU A 24 -17.91 -3.57 -12.04
C LEU A 24 -18.24 -3.16 -13.48
N ALA A 25 -17.84 -3.97 -14.46
CA ALA A 25 -18.13 -3.74 -15.86
C ALA A 25 -19.65 -3.80 -16.16
N ASP A 26 -20.37 -4.73 -15.54
CA ASP A 26 -21.84 -4.86 -15.65
C ASP A 26 -22.57 -3.63 -15.07
N CYS A 27 -21.94 -2.97 -14.08
CA CYS A 27 -22.40 -1.68 -13.55
C CYS A 27 -22.01 -0.48 -14.44
N GLY A 28 -21.30 -0.68 -15.55
CA GLY A 28 -20.78 0.41 -16.37
C GLY A 28 -19.69 1.24 -15.67
N ALA A 29 -19.06 0.70 -14.64
CA ALA A 29 -17.95 1.33 -13.95
C ALA A 29 -16.63 0.98 -14.64
N ASN A 30 -15.76 1.98 -14.81
CA ASN A 30 -14.41 1.80 -15.31
C ASN A 30 -13.40 1.84 -14.15
N ILE A 31 -12.39 0.96 -14.19
CA ILE A 31 -11.29 0.97 -13.22
C ILE A 31 -10.23 1.98 -13.70
N GLN A 32 -9.93 2.98 -12.88
CA GLN A 32 -8.90 3.98 -13.16
C GLN A 32 -7.53 3.53 -12.67
N ASP A 33 -7.49 2.95 -11.47
CA ASP A 33 -6.29 2.44 -10.85
C ASP A 33 -6.65 1.30 -9.88
N SER A 34 -5.72 0.40 -9.64
CA SER A 34 -5.93 -0.70 -8.71
C SER A 34 -4.62 -1.25 -8.17
N THR A 35 -4.64 -1.62 -6.89
CA THR A 35 -3.58 -2.43 -6.28
C THR A 35 -4.19 -3.65 -5.60
N MET A 36 -3.45 -4.75 -5.61
CA MET A 36 -3.88 -6.04 -5.06
C MET A 36 -2.72 -6.76 -4.41
N THR A 37 -3.01 -7.47 -3.33
CA THR A 37 -2.08 -8.42 -2.72
C THR A 37 -2.76 -9.74 -2.37
N LEU A 38 -1.96 -10.80 -2.32
CA LEU A 38 -2.35 -12.11 -1.78
C LEU A 38 -1.58 -12.34 -0.49
N LEU A 39 -2.30 -12.56 0.61
CA LEU A 39 -1.69 -12.78 1.92
C LEU A 39 -2.43 -13.91 2.66
N GLY A 40 -1.71 -15.00 2.94
CA GLY A 40 -2.26 -16.11 3.72
C GLY A 40 -3.51 -16.75 3.10
N GLY A 41 -3.56 -16.88 1.77
CA GLY A 41 -4.72 -17.41 1.06
C GLY A 41 -5.91 -16.45 0.96
N HIS A 42 -5.71 -15.18 1.29
CA HIS A 42 -6.70 -14.12 1.14
C HIS A 42 -6.27 -13.14 0.06
N VAL A 43 -7.24 -12.58 -0.63
CA VAL A 43 -7.06 -11.43 -1.52
C VAL A 43 -7.46 -10.16 -0.79
N ALA A 44 -6.64 -9.13 -0.92
CA ALA A 44 -6.98 -7.76 -0.56
C ALA A 44 -6.72 -6.87 -1.77
N MET A 45 -7.74 -6.14 -2.22
CA MET A 45 -7.68 -5.28 -3.39
C MET A 45 -8.28 -3.92 -3.06
N MET A 46 -7.65 -2.86 -3.57
CA MET A 46 -8.21 -1.52 -3.59
C MET A 46 -8.32 -1.09 -5.06
N LEU A 47 -9.47 -0.59 -5.46
CA LEU A 47 -9.75 -0.11 -6.80
C LEU A 47 -10.29 1.32 -6.73
N LEU A 48 -9.84 2.14 -7.67
CA LEU A 48 -10.44 3.43 -7.95
C LEU A 48 -11.30 3.28 -9.18
N VAL A 49 -12.60 3.48 -9.01
CA VAL A 49 -13.58 3.25 -10.07
C VAL A 49 -14.31 4.54 -10.40
N SER A 50 -14.49 4.80 -11.69
CA SER A 50 -15.27 5.92 -12.19
C SER A 50 -16.52 5.42 -12.91
N GLY A 51 -17.66 6.04 -12.63
CA GLY A 51 -18.93 5.65 -13.25
C GLY A 51 -20.08 6.56 -12.83
N GLU A 52 -21.28 6.22 -13.27
CA GLU A 52 -22.52 6.86 -12.83
C GLU A 52 -23.16 6.15 -11.63
N VAL A 53 -22.75 4.90 -11.37
CA VAL A 53 -23.25 4.09 -10.25
C VAL A 53 -22.71 4.64 -8.93
N ASP A 54 -23.60 4.76 -7.95
CA ASP A 54 -23.24 5.19 -6.61
C ASP A 54 -22.52 4.09 -5.80
N ALA A 55 -21.80 4.50 -4.76
CA ALA A 55 -21.02 3.58 -3.94
C ALA A 55 -21.87 2.54 -3.19
N ALA A 56 -23.13 2.86 -2.85
CA ALA A 56 -23.99 1.93 -2.14
C ALA A 56 -24.42 0.77 -3.06
N GLU A 57 -24.77 1.07 -4.31
CA GLU A 57 -25.10 0.08 -5.32
C GLU A 57 -23.87 -0.75 -5.73
N LEU A 58 -22.68 -0.14 -5.84
CA LEU A 58 -21.43 -0.89 -6.04
C LEU A 58 -21.20 -1.90 -4.92
N THR A 59 -21.33 -1.47 -3.66
CA THR A 59 -21.16 -2.37 -2.49
C THR A 59 -22.14 -3.55 -2.56
N LYS A 60 -23.40 -3.28 -2.92
CA LYS A 60 -24.44 -4.31 -3.02
C LYS A 60 -24.19 -5.28 -4.18
N ARG A 61 -23.76 -4.79 -5.33
CA ARG A 61 -23.52 -5.58 -6.55
C ARG A 61 -22.31 -6.49 -6.46
N LEU A 62 -21.26 -6.01 -5.82
CA LEU A 62 -20.00 -6.74 -5.65
C LEU A 62 -20.01 -7.69 -4.44
N CYS A 63 -21.06 -7.67 -3.62
CA CYS A 63 -21.19 -8.53 -2.46
C CYS A 63 -21.20 -10.01 -2.86
N ALA A 64 -20.34 -10.80 -2.22
CA ALA A 64 -20.29 -12.25 -2.40
C ALA A 64 -20.03 -12.93 -1.04
N PRO A 65 -20.44 -14.20 -0.84
CA PRO A 65 -20.34 -14.86 0.46
C PRO A 65 -18.92 -14.89 1.06
N ASP A 66 -17.91 -15.00 0.21
CA ASP A 66 -16.49 -15.10 0.62
C ASP A 66 -15.75 -13.75 0.56
N LEU A 67 -16.44 -12.66 0.21
CA LEU A 67 -15.86 -11.34 0.00
C LEU A 67 -16.54 -10.29 0.90
N VAL A 68 -15.72 -9.54 1.61
CA VAL A 68 -16.09 -8.27 2.24
C VAL A 68 -15.75 -7.17 1.24
N VAL A 69 -16.78 -6.50 0.73
CA VAL A 69 -16.62 -5.37 -0.19
C VAL A 69 -17.12 -4.11 0.48
N THR A 70 -16.36 -3.03 0.37
CA THR A 70 -16.83 -1.69 0.73
C THR A 70 -16.56 -0.75 -0.43
N ALA A 71 -17.51 0.14 -0.70
CA ALA A 71 -17.29 1.24 -1.63
C ALA A 71 -17.63 2.56 -0.95
N SER A 72 -16.86 3.59 -1.28
CA SER A 72 -17.05 4.95 -0.77
C SER A 72 -16.84 5.94 -1.89
N ALA A 73 -17.78 6.88 -2.03
CA ALA A 73 -17.59 8.01 -2.94
C ALA A 73 -16.39 8.83 -2.44
N ILE A 74 -15.47 9.13 -3.34
CA ILE A 74 -14.30 9.95 -3.04
C ILE A 74 -14.31 11.17 -3.95
N GLU A 75 -13.85 12.30 -3.41
CA GLU A 75 -13.51 13.42 -4.28
C GLU A 75 -12.31 13.02 -5.13
N ALA A 76 -12.28 13.48 -6.39
CA ALA A 76 -11.09 13.38 -7.22
C ALA A 76 -10.00 14.29 -6.62
N ARG A 77 -9.35 13.83 -5.55
CA ARG A 77 -8.13 14.46 -5.06
C ARG A 77 -7.11 14.25 -6.17
N ARG A 78 -6.78 15.32 -6.88
CA ARG A 78 -5.72 15.37 -7.90
C ARG A 78 -4.36 15.17 -7.22
N HIS A 79 -4.10 13.97 -6.74
CA HIS A 79 -2.77 13.47 -6.39
C HIS A 79 -2.55 12.11 -7.07
N PHE A 80 -3.16 11.89 -8.24
CA PHE A 80 -2.71 10.84 -9.18
C PHE A 80 -1.45 11.26 -9.95
N CYS A 81 -1.06 12.52 -9.77
CA CYS A 81 0.16 13.14 -10.23
C CYS A 81 0.32 14.41 -9.41
N ASP A 82 0.78 14.28 -8.16
CA ASP A 82 1.75 15.28 -7.77
C ASP A 82 3.04 14.84 -8.47
N ASP A 83 3.40 15.54 -9.55
CA ASP A 83 4.79 15.63 -10.02
C ASP A 83 5.68 16.34 -8.95
N GLY A 84 5.34 16.15 -7.68
CA GLY A 84 5.88 16.80 -6.49
C GLY A 84 7.26 16.30 -6.12
N GLY A 85 7.94 15.59 -7.02
CA GLY A 85 9.36 15.26 -6.95
C GLY A 85 9.85 14.81 -5.58
N GLY A 86 9.05 14.02 -4.87
CA GLY A 86 9.54 13.29 -3.71
C GLY A 86 10.66 12.36 -4.15
N LEU A 87 11.67 12.20 -3.31
CA LEU A 87 12.75 11.25 -3.57
C LEU A 87 12.26 9.87 -3.11
N GLY A 88 12.20 8.91 -4.03
CA GLY A 88 11.85 7.52 -3.74
C GLY A 88 13.01 6.78 -3.07
N TYR A 89 12.70 5.98 -2.06
CA TYR A 89 13.66 5.14 -1.34
C TYR A 89 13.09 3.75 -1.10
N VAL A 90 13.97 2.75 -1.09
CA VAL A 90 13.66 1.42 -0.56
C VAL A 90 14.26 1.31 0.83
N LEU A 91 13.40 1.06 1.81
CA LEU A 91 13.77 0.67 3.15
C LEU A 91 13.75 -0.85 3.25
N THR A 92 14.80 -1.44 3.79
CA THR A 92 14.83 -2.87 4.12
C THR A 92 15.24 -3.09 5.55
N VAL A 93 14.52 -3.96 6.25
CA VAL A 93 14.83 -4.38 7.62
C VAL A 93 15.11 -5.87 7.61
N HIS A 94 16.20 -6.28 8.25
CA HIS A 94 16.56 -7.67 8.46
C HIS A 94 16.90 -7.88 9.94
N GLY A 95 16.21 -8.80 10.60
CA GLY A 95 16.45 -9.03 12.03
C GLY A 95 15.54 -10.08 12.65
N PRO A 96 15.61 -10.30 13.97
CA PRO A 96 14.65 -11.11 14.69
C PRO A 96 13.27 -10.42 14.66
N ASP A 97 12.21 -11.21 14.56
CA ASP A 97 10.85 -10.66 14.69
C ASP A 97 10.63 -10.13 16.10
N ARG A 98 10.21 -8.86 16.19
CA ARG A 98 9.92 -8.17 17.45
C ARG A 98 8.70 -7.27 17.30
N PRO A 99 7.84 -7.22 18.33
CA PRO A 99 6.77 -6.23 18.38
C PRO A 99 7.34 -4.81 18.24
N GLY A 100 6.71 -4.01 17.39
CA GLY A 100 7.02 -2.58 17.26
C GLY A 100 8.02 -2.20 16.17
N ILE A 101 8.60 -3.15 15.42
CA ILE A 101 9.54 -2.83 14.30
C ILE A 101 8.89 -1.85 13.32
N ILE A 102 7.71 -2.22 12.78
CA ILE A 102 6.99 -1.38 11.81
C ILE A 102 6.65 -0.02 12.41
N SER A 103 6.08 -0.02 13.62
CA SER A 103 5.64 1.22 14.29
C SER A 103 6.80 2.19 14.56
N ALA A 104 7.97 1.69 14.95
CA ALA A 104 9.12 2.52 15.25
C ALA A 104 9.69 3.15 13.97
N ILE A 105 9.83 2.35 12.91
CA ILE A 105 10.34 2.82 11.61
C ILE A 105 9.38 3.81 10.97
N SER A 106 8.08 3.48 10.95
CA SER A 106 7.07 4.39 10.38
C SER A 106 7.01 5.71 11.13
N ALA A 107 7.19 5.71 12.46
CA ALA A 107 7.23 6.94 13.25
C ALA A 107 8.45 7.81 12.92
N VAL A 108 9.62 7.20 12.70
CA VAL A 108 10.82 7.93 12.27
C VAL A 108 10.60 8.56 10.89
N LEU A 109 10.06 7.81 9.93
CA LEU A 109 9.78 8.33 8.59
C LEU A 109 8.75 9.47 8.63
N ALA A 110 7.66 9.30 9.37
CA ALA A 110 6.60 10.29 9.49
C ALA A 110 7.08 11.60 10.15
N ALA A 111 8.04 11.54 11.07
CA ALA A 111 8.60 12.73 11.72
C ALA A 111 9.30 13.68 10.73
N ASP A 112 9.78 13.17 9.59
CA ASP A 112 10.39 13.95 8.50
C ASP A 112 9.42 14.16 7.32
N GLY A 113 8.13 13.87 7.49
CA GLY A 113 7.12 13.97 6.44
C GLY A 113 7.20 12.86 5.38
N GLY A 114 7.95 11.79 5.65
CA GLY A 114 8.04 10.64 4.77
C GLY A 114 6.77 9.78 4.80
N ASN A 115 6.41 9.22 3.65
CA ASN A 115 5.28 8.31 3.49
C ASN A 115 5.74 6.92 3.07
N ILE A 116 5.08 5.87 3.56
CA ILE A 116 5.28 4.50 3.08
C ILE A 116 4.21 4.24 2.01
N THR A 117 4.63 4.05 0.76
CA THR A 117 3.74 3.84 -0.38
C THR A 117 3.50 2.37 -0.69
N GLY A 118 4.41 1.50 -0.26
CA GLY A 118 4.31 0.05 -0.38
C GLY A 118 5.06 -0.61 0.77
N MET A 119 4.58 -1.76 1.25
CA MET A 119 5.30 -2.56 2.24
C MET A 119 4.95 -4.03 2.10
N SER A 120 5.97 -4.88 2.21
CA SER A 120 5.81 -6.32 2.35
C SER A 120 6.70 -6.83 3.47
N THR A 121 6.26 -7.90 4.13
CA THR A 121 7.01 -8.52 5.23
C THR A 121 7.02 -10.03 5.04
N ARG A 122 8.11 -10.66 5.42
CA ARG A 122 8.28 -12.11 5.34
C ARG A 122 9.02 -12.60 6.56
N LEU A 123 8.44 -13.59 7.23
CA LEU A 123 9.09 -14.34 8.30
C LEU A 123 9.59 -15.67 7.74
N THR A 124 10.91 -15.86 7.73
CA THR A 124 11.56 -17.11 7.32
C THR A 124 12.29 -17.71 8.51
N GLY A 125 11.65 -18.67 9.19
CA GLY A 125 12.16 -19.22 10.45
C GLY A 125 12.16 -18.16 11.55
N ARG A 126 13.34 -17.69 11.95
CA ARG A 126 13.50 -16.60 12.94
C ARG A 126 13.88 -15.26 12.30
N LEU A 127 14.14 -15.26 11.00
CA LEU A 127 14.54 -14.06 10.28
C LEU A 127 13.30 -13.35 9.74
N TYR A 128 13.08 -12.14 10.23
CA TYR A 128 12.09 -11.20 9.74
C TYR A 128 12.74 -10.29 8.69
N VAL A 129 12.07 -10.17 7.54
CA VAL A 129 12.45 -9.27 6.46
C VAL A 129 11.29 -8.35 6.18
N LEU A 130 11.53 -7.04 6.18
CA LEU A 130 10.58 -6.02 5.73
C LEU A 130 11.19 -5.27 4.57
N ILE A 131 10.43 -5.09 3.50
CA ILE A 131 10.78 -4.19 2.39
C ILE A 131 9.65 -3.17 2.30
N ALA A 132 10.00 -1.89 2.29
CA ALA A 132 9.05 -0.80 2.15
C ALA A 132 9.52 0.22 1.13
N ASP A 133 8.61 0.64 0.27
CA ASP A 133 8.76 1.78 -0.63
C ASP A 133 8.39 3.04 0.14
N VAL A 134 9.29 4.02 0.11
CA VAL A 134 9.20 5.24 0.91
C VAL A 134 9.37 6.44 0.00
N GLU A 135 8.46 7.39 0.12
CA GLU A 135 8.59 8.71 -0.51
C GLU A 135 8.96 9.74 0.56
N LEU A 136 10.00 10.53 0.28
CA LEU A 136 10.42 11.64 1.14
C LEU A 136 10.21 12.99 0.46
N PRO A 137 9.85 14.05 1.21
CA PRO A 137 9.94 15.43 0.73
C PRO A 137 11.36 15.81 0.25
N LYS A 138 11.46 16.78 -0.66
CA LYS A 138 12.75 17.20 -1.26
C LYS A 138 13.74 17.77 -0.25
N GLU A 139 13.23 18.37 0.83
CA GLU A 139 14.01 19.12 1.81
C GLU A 139 14.48 18.28 3.01
N VAL A 140 14.31 16.95 2.99
CA VAL A 140 14.71 16.07 4.10
C VAL A 140 16.23 15.91 4.18
N ASP A 141 16.80 16.06 5.38
CA ASP A 141 18.18 15.63 5.67
C ASP A 141 18.23 14.10 5.78
N VAL A 142 18.46 13.47 4.63
CA VAL A 142 18.53 12.01 4.48
C VAL A 142 19.63 11.40 5.37
N ALA A 143 20.76 12.09 5.55
CA ALA A 143 21.85 11.59 6.38
C ALA A 143 21.45 11.57 7.87
N ALA A 144 20.72 12.58 8.34
CA ALA A 144 20.15 12.58 9.69
C ALA A 144 19.07 11.51 9.86
N LEU A 145 18.20 11.32 8.86
CA LEU A 145 17.19 10.27 8.86
C LEU A 145 17.82 8.88 8.94
N MET A 146 18.83 8.59 8.11
CA MET A 146 19.56 7.32 8.14
C MET A 146 20.20 7.05 9.50
N ARG A 147 20.75 8.06 10.18
CA ARG A 147 21.28 7.91 11.54
C ARG A 147 20.20 7.53 12.54
N ARG A 148 19.01 8.16 12.47
CA ARG A 148 17.87 7.82 13.34
C ARG A 148 17.36 6.41 13.08
N LEU A 149 17.22 6.02 11.81
CA LEU A 149 16.82 4.67 11.42
C LEU A 149 17.84 3.64 11.92
N ALA A 150 19.14 3.87 11.75
CA ALA A 150 20.18 2.98 12.26
C ALA A 150 20.13 2.81 13.79
N ALA A 151 19.87 3.89 14.54
CA ALA A 151 19.71 3.84 15.99
C ALA A 151 18.48 3.01 16.41
N VAL A 152 17.37 3.15 15.69
CA VAL A 152 16.17 2.33 15.89
C VAL A 152 16.42 0.86 15.58
N GLY A 153 17.10 0.58 14.46
CA GLY A 153 17.50 -0.78 14.08
C GLY A 153 18.34 -1.46 15.16
N ALA A 154 19.37 -0.76 15.67
CA ALA A 154 20.21 -1.26 16.75
C ALA A 154 19.40 -1.59 18.02
N GLY A 155 18.44 -0.75 18.41
CA GLY A 155 17.56 -1.01 19.56
C GLY A 155 16.62 -2.22 19.37
N LEU A 156 16.36 -2.61 18.12
CA LEU A 156 15.52 -3.74 17.74
C LEU A 156 16.33 -5.00 17.37
N ASP A 157 17.65 -4.97 17.53
CA ASP A 157 18.58 -6.00 17.02
C ASP A 157 18.38 -6.30 15.52
N SER A 158 18.01 -5.27 14.75
CA SER A 158 17.70 -5.36 13.33
C SER A 158 18.60 -4.44 12.51
N GLU A 159 19.07 -4.92 11.38
CA GLU A 159 19.77 -4.09 10.39
C GLU A 159 18.74 -3.37 9.52
N ILE A 160 18.89 -2.05 9.37
CA ILE A 160 18.06 -1.23 8.49
C ILE A 160 18.92 -0.64 7.39
N THR A 161 18.57 -0.93 6.15
CA THR A 161 19.15 -0.29 4.97
C THR A 161 18.14 0.65 4.36
N PHE A 162 18.60 1.83 3.94
CA PHE A 162 17.78 2.84 3.31
C PHE A 162 18.52 3.36 2.08
N ARG A 163 17.96 3.15 0.90
CA ARG A 163 18.65 3.43 -0.37
C ARG A 163 17.72 4.17 -1.32
N PRO A 164 18.20 5.17 -2.08
CA PRO A 164 17.38 5.80 -3.10
C PRO A 164 16.97 4.76 -4.15
N VAL A 165 15.75 4.88 -4.66
CA VAL A 165 15.32 4.16 -5.86
C VAL A 165 16.06 4.82 -7.03
N GLU A 166 16.83 4.06 -7.79
CA GLU A 166 17.41 4.57 -9.03
C GLU A 166 16.25 4.94 -9.97
N PRO A 167 16.17 6.19 -10.44
CA PRO A 167 15.12 6.60 -11.36
C PRO A 167 15.44 6.05 -12.75
N ASP A 168 15.19 4.75 -12.98
CA ASP A 168 15.21 4.17 -14.32
C ASP A 168 14.11 3.10 -14.47
N LEU A 169 13.31 3.28 -15.53
CA LEU A 169 12.15 2.52 -16.02
C LEU A 169 10.77 2.87 -15.40
N LEU A 170 10.26 4.04 -15.76
CA LEU A 170 8.84 4.22 -16.13
C LEU A 170 8.73 4.38 -17.64
#